data_AF-A0A2N6JCD8-F1
#
_entry.id   AF-A0A2N6JCD8-F1
#
_cell.length_a   1.000
_cell.length_b   1.000
_cell.length_c   1.000
_cell.angle_alpha   90.00
_cell.angle_beta   90.00
_cell.angle_gamma   90.00
#
_symmetry.space_group_name_H-M   'P 1'
#
loop_
_entity.id
_entity.type
_entity.pdbx_description
1 polymer ?
#
loop_
_entity_poly.entity_id
_entity_poly.type
_entity_poly.pdbx_seq_one_letter_code
_entity_poly.pdbx_strand_id
1 'polypeptide(L)'
;MFWSEFLLLAGAHLLALASPGPDFLLLARSGLRHGRAYGLAVSLGITLANGLYIALAIGGWSVLQDIPVLLVALQWLASGYLAWLGWMFIRASRAPTDLPDMVAIAHAQRVSPLLGMGAGFLSALLNPKNGLFYFGLFTVIVEAHTGLGRKLFYGVWLACAVLAWDAALVCLIAREKVVVALGRAMPLIERSAGLLLLVAAVALAAGRLR
;
A
#
# COMPACT_ATOMS: atom_id res chain seq x y z
N MET A 1 -6.80 17.88 16.12
CA MET A 1 -6.99 16.47 15.69
C MET A 1 -6.73 16.27 14.19
N PHE A 2 -7.06 17.19 13.28
CA PHE A 2 -6.74 17.04 11.85
C PHE A 2 -5.26 16.71 11.55
N TRP A 3 -4.33 17.53 12.02
CA TRP A 3 -2.90 17.33 11.72
C TRP A 3 -2.35 16.03 12.31
N SER A 4 -2.83 15.59 13.48
CA SER A 4 -2.42 14.33 14.08
C SER A 4 -2.96 13.13 13.30
N GLU A 5 -4.25 13.13 12.92
CA GLU A 5 -4.83 12.11 12.05
C GLU A 5 -4.05 12.02 10.72
N PHE A 6 -3.84 13.18 10.08
CA PHE A 6 -3.15 13.26 8.79
C PHE A 6 -1.72 12.74 8.87
N LEU A 7 -0.92 13.17 9.86
CA LEU A 7 0.48 12.74 9.99
C LEU A 7 0.59 11.23 10.30
N LEU A 8 -0.30 10.68 11.11
CA LEU A 8 -0.35 9.24 11.39
C LEU A 8 -0.73 8.45 10.13
N LEU A 9 -1.78 8.89 9.44
CA LEU A 9 -2.26 8.28 8.20
C LEU A 9 -1.18 8.33 7.11
N ALA A 10 -0.57 9.50 6.91
CA ALA A 10 0.47 9.73 5.93
C ALA A 10 1.73 8.91 6.23
N GLY A 11 2.18 8.93 7.50
CA GLY A 11 3.37 8.17 7.93
C GLY A 11 3.18 6.67 7.77
N ALA A 12 2.05 6.13 8.23
CA ALA A 12 1.73 4.71 8.10
C ALA A 12 1.65 4.30 6.61
N HIS A 13 1.03 5.12 5.77
CA HIS A 13 0.91 4.87 4.33
C HIS A 13 2.26 4.88 3.61
N LEU A 14 3.11 5.87 3.85
CA LEU A 14 4.44 5.94 3.21
C LEU A 14 5.30 4.74 3.57
N LEU A 15 5.22 4.26 4.81
CA LEU A 15 5.96 3.09 5.25
C LEU A 15 5.38 1.79 4.67
N ALA A 16 4.06 1.72 4.53
CA ALA A 16 3.40 0.60 3.86
C ALA A 16 3.69 0.55 2.35
N LEU A 17 3.81 1.72 1.70
CA LEU A 17 4.21 1.90 0.29
C LEU A 17 5.65 1.45 0.03
N ALA A 18 6.55 1.75 0.98
CA ALA A 18 7.94 1.37 0.87
C ALA A 18 8.15 -0.16 1.03
N SER A 19 7.21 -0.86 1.66
CA SER A 19 7.27 -2.32 1.82
C SER A 19 6.94 -3.06 0.51
N PRO A 20 7.86 -3.91 0.00
CA PRO A 20 7.71 -4.57 -1.27
C PRO A 20 6.60 -5.64 -1.17
N GLY A 21 5.53 -5.42 -1.92
CA GLY A 21 4.46 -6.41 -2.12
C GLY A 21 4.48 -7.03 -3.52
N PRO A 22 3.45 -7.84 -3.84
CA PRO A 22 3.23 -8.34 -5.20
C PRO A 22 3.22 -7.21 -6.25
N ASP A 23 2.59 -6.08 -5.92
CA ASP A 23 2.47 -4.91 -6.79
C ASP A 23 3.84 -4.25 -7.07
N PHE A 24 4.68 -4.16 -6.05
CA PHE A 24 6.05 -3.65 -6.17
C PHE A 24 6.90 -4.51 -7.10
N LEU A 25 6.82 -5.85 -6.96
CA LEU A 25 7.55 -6.78 -7.81
C LEU A 25 7.04 -6.74 -9.26
N LEU A 26 5.72 -6.67 -9.45
CA LEU A 26 5.13 -6.49 -10.77
C LEU A 26 5.63 -5.20 -11.42
N LEU A 27 5.60 -4.09 -10.69
CA LEU A 27 6.03 -2.77 -11.17
C LEU A 27 7.52 -2.77 -11.54
N ALA A 28 8.37 -3.35 -10.69
CA ALA A 28 9.80 -3.49 -10.92
C ALA A 28 10.12 -4.35 -12.15
N ARG A 29 9.49 -5.53 -12.27
CA ARG A 29 9.65 -6.42 -13.46
C ARG A 29 9.17 -5.75 -14.72
N SER A 30 8.05 -5.05 -14.64
CA SER A 30 7.42 -4.35 -15.76
C SER A 30 8.31 -3.22 -16.29
N GLY A 31 8.90 -2.42 -15.40
CA GLY A 31 9.81 -1.34 -15.76
C GLY A 31 11.10 -1.84 -16.41
N LEU A 32 11.66 -2.95 -15.92
CA LEU A 32 12.88 -3.56 -16.44
C LEU A 32 12.67 -4.28 -17.78
N ARG A 33 11.58 -5.07 -17.92
CA ARG A 33 11.35 -5.92 -19.11
C ARG A 33 10.69 -5.19 -20.28
N HIS A 34 9.72 -4.32 -20.01
CA HIS A 34 8.87 -3.70 -21.03
C HIS A 34 9.11 -2.18 -21.17
N GLY A 35 10.02 -1.63 -20.36
CA GLY A 35 10.42 -0.23 -20.38
C GLY A 35 9.50 0.71 -19.61
N ARG A 36 9.91 1.98 -19.55
CA ARG A 36 9.33 3.00 -18.67
C ARG A 36 7.86 3.28 -18.95
N ALA A 37 7.46 3.35 -20.21
CA ALA A 37 6.07 3.64 -20.58
C ALA A 37 5.10 2.56 -20.08
N TYR A 38 5.50 1.28 -20.19
CA TYR A 38 4.71 0.17 -19.67
C TYR A 38 4.68 0.17 -18.13
N GLY A 39 5.81 0.41 -17.47
CA GLY A 39 5.88 0.55 -16.02
C GLY A 39 5.01 1.70 -15.47
N LEU A 40 5.01 2.86 -16.12
CA LEU A 40 4.15 3.98 -15.74
C LEU A 40 2.67 3.65 -15.90
N ALA A 41 2.31 2.89 -16.94
CA ALA A 41 0.93 2.43 -17.11
C ALA A 41 0.53 1.43 -16.01
N VAL A 42 1.41 0.50 -15.61
CA VAL A 42 1.20 -0.39 -14.45
C VAL A 42 0.96 0.42 -13.17
N SER A 43 1.78 1.44 -12.92
CA SER A 43 1.61 2.36 -11.78
C SER A 43 0.24 3.06 -11.77
N LEU A 44 -0.23 3.53 -12.93
CA LEU A 44 -1.58 4.09 -13.04
C LEU A 44 -2.66 3.06 -12.71
N GLY A 45 -2.52 1.83 -13.19
CA GLY A 45 -3.43 0.72 -12.86
C GLY A 45 -3.50 0.45 -11.35
N ILE A 46 -2.34 0.33 -10.70
CA ILE A 46 -2.21 0.14 -9.25
C ILE A 46 -2.89 1.30 -8.50
N THR A 47 -2.64 2.54 -8.93
CA THR A 47 -3.24 3.75 -8.34
C THR A 47 -4.76 3.72 -8.44
N LEU A 48 -5.32 3.32 -9.58
CA LEU A 48 -6.78 3.26 -9.79
C LEU A 48 -7.44 2.21 -8.88
N ALA A 49 -6.84 1.03 -8.73
CA ALA A 49 -7.35 -0.02 -7.83
C ALA A 49 -7.28 0.42 -6.37
N ASN A 50 -6.17 1.04 -5.95
CA ASN A 50 -6.05 1.63 -4.62
C ASN A 50 -7.06 2.77 -4.40
N GLY A 51 -7.27 3.62 -5.40
CA GLY A 51 -8.29 4.66 -5.39
C GLY A 51 -9.70 4.12 -5.20
N LEU A 52 -10.02 2.97 -5.82
CA LEU A 52 -11.28 2.27 -5.59
C LEU A 52 -11.42 1.81 -4.14
N TYR A 53 -10.40 1.19 -3.54
CA TYR A 53 -10.43 0.82 -2.12
C TYR A 53 -10.57 2.01 -1.19
N ILE A 54 -9.88 3.11 -1.47
CA ILE A 54 -10.01 4.36 -0.72
C ILE A 54 -11.43 4.90 -0.83
N ALA A 55 -12.01 4.93 -2.03
CA ALA A 55 -13.39 5.38 -2.23
C ALA A 55 -14.39 4.49 -1.49
N LEU A 56 -14.19 3.17 -1.51
CA LEU A 56 -15.00 2.21 -0.75
C LEU A 56 -14.81 2.38 0.76
N ALA A 57 -13.61 2.69 1.25
CA ALA A 57 -13.36 2.98 2.65
C ALA A 57 -14.06 4.28 3.10
N ILE A 58 -14.04 5.32 2.26
CA ILE A 58 -14.72 6.59 2.52
C ILE A 58 -16.26 6.43 2.49
N GLY A 59 -16.79 5.79 1.44
CA GLY A 59 -18.24 5.64 1.21
C GLY A 59 -18.88 4.54 2.05
N GLY A 60 -18.16 3.46 2.31
CA GLY A 60 -18.61 2.37 3.19
C GLY A 60 -18.66 2.79 4.65
N TRP A 61 -17.89 3.81 5.05
CA TRP A 61 -17.86 4.30 6.43
C TRP A 61 -19.22 4.76 6.95
N SER A 62 -20.02 5.47 6.15
CA SER A 62 -21.35 5.91 6.57
C SER A 62 -22.31 4.74 6.80
N VAL A 63 -22.24 3.70 5.96
CA VAL A 63 -23.06 2.48 6.12
C VAL A 63 -22.63 1.67 7.34
N LEU A 64 -21.32 1.63 7.62
CA LEU A 64 -20.75 0.94 8.78
C LEU A 64 -21.18 1.57 10.11
N GLN A 65 -21.45 2.89 10.16
CA GLN A 65 -21.91 3.56 11.38
C GLN A 65 -23.32 3.13 11.81
N ASP A 66 -24.17 2.75 10.87
CA ASP A 66 -25.55 2.34 11.14
C ASP A 66 -25.65 0.88 11.64
N ILE A 67 -24.56 0.11 11.56
CA ILE A 67 -24.51 -1.30 11.95
C ILE A 67 -23.36 -1.54 12.94
N PRO A 68 -23.54 -1.24 14.24
CA PRO A 68 -22.47 -1.30 15.24
C PRO A 68 -21.77 -2.67 15.33
N VAL A 69 -22.52 -3.76 15.16
CA VAL A 69 -21.97 -5.13 15.17
C VAL A 69 -21.02 -5.36 14.00
N LEU A 70 -21.37 -4.89 12.80
CA LEU A 70 -20.52 -5.01 11.60
C LEU A 70 -19.25 -4.17 11.74
N LEU A 71 -19.38 -2.96 12.29
CA LEU A 71 -18.25 -2.09 12.57
C LEU A 71 -17.27 -2.73 13.58
N VAL A 72 -17.78 -3.37 14.64
CA VAL A 72 -16.96 -4.10 15.63
C VAL A 72 -16.28 -5.30 14.99
N ALA A 73 -17.01 -6.11 14.22
CA ALA A 73 -16.46 -7.27 13.52
C ALA A 73 -15.34 -6.86 12.55
N LEU A 74 -15.56 -5.80 11.77
CA LEU A 74 -14.57 -5.29 10.82
C LEU A 74 -13.32 -4.76 11.53
N GLN A 75 -13.45 -4.18 12.73
CA GLN A 75 -12.30 -3.71 13.52
C GLN A 75 -11.46 -4.84 14.09
N TRP A 76 -12.08 -5.90 14.61
CA TRP A 76 -11.34 -7.07 15.06
C TRP A 76 -10.65 -7.77 13.88
N LEU A 77 -11.33 -7.88 12.73
CA LEU A 77 -10.74 -8.42 11.50
C LEU A 77 -9.58 -7.55 11.00
N ALA A 78 -9.75 -6.24 10.94
CA ALA A 78 -8.71 -5.30 10.52
C ALA A 78 -7.52 -5.33 11.49
N SER A 79 -7.76 -5.33 12.80
CA SER A 79 -6.71 -5.46 13.83
C SER A 79 -5.91 -6.75 13.65
N GLY A 80 -6.60 -7.90 13.60
CA GLY A 80 -5.96 -9.21 13.43
C GLY A 80 -5.15 -9.29 12.14
N TYR A 81 -5.67 -8.71 11.06
CA TYR A 81 -4.98 -8.66 9.78
C TYR A 81 -3.76 -7.73 9.78
N LEU A 82 -3.88 -6.52 10.35
CA LEU A 82 -2.75 -5.60 10.49
C LEU A 82 -1.64 -6.23 11.36
N ALA A 83 -2.01 -6.96 12.41
CA ALA A 83 -1.06 -7.71 13.22
C ALA A 83 -0.38 -8.84 12.42
N TRP A 84 -1.15 -9.60 11.64
CA TRP A 84 -0.63 -10.65 10.78
C TRP A 84 0.30 -10.11 9.68
N LEU A 85 -0.08 -9.02 9.01
CA LEU A 85 0.76 -8.32 8.04
C LEU A 85 2.03 -7.79 8.68
N GLY A 86 1.91 -7.16 9.86
CA GLY A 86 3.06 -6.63 10.58
C GLY A 86 4.06 -7.73 10.95
N TRP A 87 3.55 -8.88 11.40
CA TRP A 87 4.34 -10.08 11.64
C TRP A 87 4.99 -10.62 10.36
N MET A 88 4.26 -10.68 9.24
CA MET A 88 4.82 -11.10 7.95
C MET A 88 5.96 -10.20 7.50
N PHE A 89 5.85 -8.88 7.64
CA PHE A 89 6.92 -7.95 7.27
C PHE A 89 8.15 -8.12 8.16
N ILE A 90 7.96 -8.31 9.47
CA ILE A 90 9.08 -8.62 10.37
C ILE A 90 9.75 -9.94 9.97
N ARG A 91 8.98 -10.95 9.54
CA ARG A 91 9.55 -12.21 9.03
C ARG A 91 10.28 -12.02 7.70
N ALA A 92 9.70 -11.27 6.77
CA ALA A 92 10.31 -10.97 5.48
C ALA A 92 11.65 -10.24 5.64
N SER A 93 11.75 -9.34 6.63
CA SER A 93 12.99 -8.60 6.91
C SER A 93 14.19 -9.47 7.30
N ARG A 94 13.96 -10.75 7.61
CA ARG A 94 14.99 -11.72 7.98
C ARG A 94 15.49 -12.55 6.80
N ALA A 95 14.80 -12.49 5.65
CA ALA A 95 15.20 -13.17 4.43
C ALA A 95 16.03 -12.24 3.53
N PRO A 96 17.06 -12.74 2.82
CA PRO A 96 17.73 -11.97 1.79
C PRO A 96 16.74 -11.53 0.70
N THR A 97 16.78 -10.25 0.32
CA THR A 97 15.96 -9.72 -0.78
C THR A 97 16.75 -9.79 -2.09
N ASP A 98 16.55 -10.84 -2.88
CA ASP A 98 17.23 -11.05 -4.16
C ASP A 98 16.59 -10.24 -5.31
N LEU A 99 16.69 -8.92 -5.20
CA LEU A 99 16.38 -7.97 -6.28
C LEU A 99 17.40 -7.94 -7.45
N PRO A 100 18.71 -8.22 -7.27
CA PRO A 100 19.69 -8.14 -8.35
C PRO A 100 19.46 -9.09 -9.54
N ASP A 101 18.93 -10.30 -9.32
CA ASP A 101 18.68 -11.28 -10.38
C ASP A 101 17.59 -10.85 -11.37
N MET A 102 16.80 -9.82 -11.04
CA MET A 102 15.75 -9.29 -11.92
C MET A 102 16.28 -8.58 -13.17
N VAL A 103 17.57 -8.18 -13.17
CA VAL A 103 18.21 -7.44 -14.27
C VAL A 103 18.62 -8.37 -15.43
N ALA A 104 18.80 -9.68 -15.18
CA ALA A 104 19.42 -10.61 -16.12
C ALA A 104 18.55 -11.02 -17.33
N ILE A 105 17.28 -10.61 -17.42
CA ILE A 105 16.36 -11.02 -18.51
C ILE A 105 15.84 -9.78 -19.25
N ALA A 106 16.71 -9.13 -20.02
CA ALA A 106 16.36 -8.02 -20.90
C ALA A 106 16.32 -8.46 -22.38
N HIS A 107 15.33 -9.27 -22.75
CA HIS A 107 14.91 -9.41 -24.16
C HIS A 107 13.57 -8.70 -24.34
N ALA A 108 13.63 -7.53 -24.99
CA ALA A 108 12.52 -6.58 -25.07
C ALA A 108 11.54 -6.93 -26.20
N GLN A 109 10.28 -7.15 -25.87
CA GLN A 109 9.15 -6.89 -26.77
C GLN A 109 8.36 -5.70 -26.21
N ARG A 110 8.07 -4.71 -27.07
CA ARG A 110 7.23 -3.58 -26.69
C ARG A 110 5.79 -4.08 -26.57
N VAL A 111 5.31 -4.21 -25.34
CA VAL A 111 3.91 -4.55 -25.04
C VAL A 111 3.11 -3.26 -24.88
N SER A 112 1.84 -3.28 -25.28
CA SER A 112 0.94 -2.12 -25.16
C SER A 112 0.87 -1.63 -23.70
N PRO A 113 1.05 -0.31 -23.45
CA PRO A 113 0.91 0.27 -22.11
C PRO A 113 -0.46 0.02 -21.48
N LEU A 114 -1.53 -0.07 -22.27
CA LEU A 114 -2.88 -0.38 -21.76
C LEU A 114 -2.96 -1.75 -21.07
N LEU A 115 -2.20 -2.74 -21.57
CA LEU A 115 -2.10 -4.04 -20.91
C LEU A 115 -1.34 -3.94 -19.59
N GLY A 116 -0.35 -3.06 -19.51
CA GLY A 116 0.34 -2.74 -18.26
C GLY A 116 -0.60 -2.13 -17.22
N MET A 117 -1.44 -1.17 -17.63
CA MET A 117 -2.46 -0.60 -16.76
C MET A 117 -3.46 -1.64 -16.26
N GLY A 118 -3.96 -2.52 -17.14
CA GLY A 118 -4.83 -3.63 -16.74
C GLY A 118 -4.15 -4.59 -15.76
N ALA A 119 -2.89 -4.94 -16.00
CA ALA A 119 -2.11 -5.81 -15.12
C ALA A 119 -1.90 -5.19 -13.73
N GLY A 120 -1.56 -3.90 -13.67
CA GLY A 120 -1.40 -3.16 -12.42
C GLY A 120 -2.72 -3.06 -11.64
N PHE A 121 -3.82 -2.76 -12.33
CA PHE A 121 -5.15 -2.69 -11.73
C PHE A 121 -5.58 -4.03 -11.13
N LEU A 122 -5.49 -5.11 -11.91
CA LEU A 122 -5.87 -6.45 -11.43
C LEU A 122 -4.96 -6.93 -10.30
N SER A 123 -3.65 -6.68 -10.37
CA SER A 123 -2.73 -7.02 -9.28
C SER A 123 -3.13 -6.33 -7.99
N ALA A 124 -3.30 -5.02 -8.02
CA ALA A 124 -3.62 -4.25 -6.83
C ALA A 124 -5.05 -4.50 -6.31
N LEU A 125 -6.01 -4.80 -7.20
CA LEU A 125 -7.38 -5.13 -6.84
C LEU A 125 -7.53 -6.54 -6.26
N LEU A 126 -6.74 -7.51 -6.73
CA LEU A 126 -6.76 -8.87 -6.20
C LEU A 126 -5.82 -9.04 -5.01
N ASN A 127 -5.01 -8.02 -4.69
CA ASN A 127 -4.11 -8.03 -3.56
C ASN A 127 -4.87 -7.75 -2.25
N PRO A 128 -5.11 -8.78 -1.40
CA PRO A 128 -5.85 -8.59 -0.16
C PRO A 128 -5.17 -7.61 0.82
N LYS A 129 -3.86 -7.36 0.65
CA LYS A 129 -3.10 -6.35 1.41
C LYS A 129 -3.75 -4.97 1.25
N ASN A 130 -4.10 -4.59 0.03
CA ASN A 130 -4.52 -3.21 -0.28
C ASN A 130 -5.88 -2.89 0.34
N GLY A 131 -6.88 -3.73 0.08
CA GLY A 131 -8.22 -3.53 0.64
C GLY A 131 -8.19 -3.45 2.17
N LEU A 132 -7.62 -4.47 2.81
CA LEU A 132 -7.59 -4.53 4.27
C LEU A 132 -6.70 -3.44 4.88
N PHE A 133 -5.64 -3.00 4.20
CA PHE A 133 -4.85 -1.85 4.63
C PHE A 133 -5.67 -0.56 4.64
N TYR A 134 -6.34 -0.17 3.55
CA TYR A 134 -7.10 1.09 3.52
C TYR A 134 -8.31 1.05 4.44
N PHE A 135 -9.05 -0.08 4.48
CA PHE A 135 -10.14 -0.22 5.43
C PHE A 135 -9.63 -0.14 6.87
N GLY A 136 -8.54 -0.83 7.21
CA GLY A 136 -7.91 -0.75 8.52
C GLY A 136 -7.44 0.67 8.85
N LEU A 137 -6.74 1.32 7.94
CA LEU A 137 -6.18 2.67 8.12
C LEU A 137 -7.28 3.70 8.40
N PHE A 138 -8.34 3.70 7.58
CA PHE A 138 -9.49 4.58 7.81
C PHE A 138 -10.19 4.25 9.12
N THR A 139 -10.34 2.97 9.45
CA THR A 139 -11.03 2.56 10.67
C THR A 139 -10.26 2.89 11.95
N VAL A 140 -8.93 2.82 11.92
CA VAL A 140 -8.06 3.07 13.09
C VAL A 140 -7.82 4.55 13.30
N ILE A 141 -7.55 5.28 12.22
CA ILE A 141 -6.99 6.63 12.31
C ILE A 141 -8.05 7.70 12.10
N VAL A 142 -9.07 7.45 11.27
CA VAL A 142 -10.07 8.47 10.95
C VAL A 142 -11.21 8.40 11.96
N GLU A 143 -11.40 9.48 12.70
CA GLU A 143 -12.44 9.56 13.72
C GLU A 143 -13.85 9.52 13.10
N ALA A 144 -14.83 9.01 13.86
CA ALA A 144 -16.20 8.84 13.40
C ALA A 144 -16.86 10.14 12.91
N HIS A 145 -16.51 11.27 13.54
CA HIS A 145 -17.04 12.60 13.24
C HIS A 145 -16.19 13.39 12.23
N THR A 146 -15.15 12.78 11.67
CA THR A 146 -14.33 13.41 10.63
C THR A 146 -15.17 13.62 9.36
N GLY A 147 -15.35 14.89 8.99
CA GLY A 147 -16.19 15.31 7.87
C GLY A 147 -15.70 14.84 6.50
N LEU A 148 -16.62 14.74 5.53
CA LEU A 148 -16.35 14.21 4.19
C LEU A 148 -15.20 14.95 3.48
N GLY A 149 -15.11 16.28 3.59
CA GLY A 149 -14.02 17.05 2.97
C GLY A 149 -12.62 16.62 3.42
N ARG A 150 -12.45 16.28 4.72
CA ARG A 150 -11.16 15.78 5.24
C ARG A 150 -10.88 14.36 4.75
N LYS A 151 -11.89 13.49 4.71
CA LYS A 151 -11.78 12.13 4.19
C LYS A 151 -11.37 12.13 2.71
N LEU A 152 -11.97 13.01 1.90
CA LEU A 152 -11.59 13.20 0.50
C LEU A 152 -10.16 13.73 0.37
N PHE A 153 -9.76 14.68 1.21
CA PHE A 153 -8.37 15.15 1.25
C PHE A 153 -7.38 14.01 1.55
N TYR A 154 -7.65 13.17 2.57
CA TYR A 154 -6.84 12.00 2.86
C TYR A 154 -6.80 11.05 1.67
N GLY A 155 -7.95 10.76 1.05
CA GLY A 155 -8.03 9.86 -0.09
C GLY A 155 -7.25 10.34 -1.31
N VAL A 156 -7.36 11.62 -1.67
CA VAL A 156 -6.57 12.23 -2.76
C VAL A 156 -5.08 12.17 -2.45
N TRP A 157 -4.68 12.52 -1.23
CA TRP A 157 -3.29 12.46 -0.82
C TRP A 157 -2.73 11.03 -0.92
N LEU A 158 -3.48 10.02 -0.44
CA LEU A 158 -3.09 8.60 -0.49
C LEU A 158 -2.89 8.14 -1.94
N ALA A 159 -3.83 8.46 -2.83
CA ALA A 159 -3.75 8.09 -4.25
C ALA A 159 -2.58 8.79 -4.96
N CYS A 160 -2.36 10.08 -4.69
CA CYS A 160 -1.22 10.82 -5.23
C CYS A 160 0.11 10.26 -4.72
N ALA A 161 0.18 9.87 -3.44
CA ALA A 161 1.37 9.27 -2.86
C ALA A 161 1.71 7.92 -3.51
N VAL A 162 0.71 7.06 -3.78
CA VAL A 162 0.89 5.80 -4.51
C VAL A 162 1.45 6.08 -5.90
N LEU A 163 0.79 6.95 -6.67
CA LEU A 163 1.19 7.25 -8.05
C LEU A 163 2.60 7.85 -8.11
N ALA A 164 2.90 8.81 -7.24
CA ALA A 164 4.21 9.46 -7.19
C ALA A 164 5.32 8.47 -6.82
N TRP A 165 5.08 7.63 -5.81
CA TRP A 165 6.02 6.60 -5.38
C TRP A 165 6.29 5.60 -6.50
N ASP A 166 5.25 5.04 -7.09
CA ASP A 166 5.34 4.02 -8.13
C ASP A 166 5.98 4.57 -9.41
N ALA A 167 5.61 5.78 -9.83
CA ALA A 167 6.21 6.44 -10.99
C ALA A 167 7.69 6.78 -10.75
N ALA A 168 8.05 7.24 -9.56
CA ALA A 168 9.44 7.45 -9.16
C ALA A 168 10.21 6.13 -9.18
N LEU A 169 9.64 5.06 -8.63
CA LEU A 169 10.25 3.74 -8.63
C LEU A 169 10.54 3.27 -10.06
N VAL A 170 9.57 3.33 -10.98
CA VAL A 170 9.76 2.97 -12.39
C VAL A 170 10.88 3.78 -13.05
N CYS A 171 10.98 5.07 -12.74
CA CYS A 171 12.03 5.93 -13.27
C CYS A 171 13.42 5.62 -12.71
N LEU A 172 13.48 5.19 -11.45
CA LEU A 172 14.72 4.94 -10.73
C LEU A 172 15.24 3.50 -10.90
N ILE A 173 14.35 2.52 -11.08
CA ILE A 173 14.71 1.10 -11.22
C ILE A 173 15.50 0.80 -12.51
N ALA A 174 15.44 1.71 -13.49
CA ALA A 174 16.32 1.69 -14.65
C ALA A 174 17.81 1.85 -14.30
N ARG A 175 18.13 2.21 -13.05
CA ARG A 175 19.50 2.33 -12.54
C ARG A 175 19.78 1.16 -11.59
N GLU A 176 20.68 0.27 -11.97
CA GLU A 176 21.11 -0.89 -11.18
C GLU A 176 21.52 -0.52 -9.73
N LYS A 177 22.19 0.62 -9.55
CA LYS A 177 22.56 1.15 -8.23
C LYS A 177 21.37 1.38 -7.30
N VAL A 178 20.21 1.81 -7.84
CA VAL A 178 18.99 2.02 -7.06
C VAL A 178 18.40 0.68 -6.63
N VAL A 179 18.36 -0.30 -7.54
CA VAL A 179 17.86 -1.65 -7.25
C VAL A 179 18.65 -2.28 -6.10
N VAL A 180 19.98 -2.17 -6.16
CA VAL A 180 20.88 -2.66 -5.11
C VAL A 180 20.69 -1.90 -3.78
N ALA A 181 20.61 -0.57 -3.83
CA ALA A 181 20.40 0.25 -2.63
C ALA A 181 19.04 -0.05 -1.95
N LEU A 182 17.99 -0.24 -2.75
CA LEU A 182 16.65 -0.57 -2.27
C LEU A 182 16.61 -1.97 -1.65
N GLY A 183 17.27 -2.95 -2.26
CA GLY A 183 17.43 -4.28 -1.66
C GLY A 183 18.17 -4.26 -0.33
N ARG A 184 19.18 -3.39 -0.18
CA ARG A 184 19.90 -3.21 1.10
C ARG A 184 19.06 -2.52 2.18
N ALA A 185 18.21 -1.57 1.80
CA ALA A 185 17.31 -0.88 2.72
C ALA A 185 16.09 -1.72 3.12
N MET A 186 15.78 -2.77 2.35
CA MET A 186 14.55 -3.54 2.47
C MET A 186 14.30 -4.13 3.85
N PRO A 187 15.28 -4.79 4.50
CA PRO A 187 15.09 -5.34 5.83
C PRO A 187 14.66 -4.28 6.86
N LEU A 188 15.22 -3.07 6.78
CA LEU A 188 14.88 -1.98 7.69
C LEU A 188 13.47 -1.45 7.42
N ILE A 189 13.11 -1.28 6.15
CA ILE A 189 11.80 -0.80 5.73
C ILE A 189 10.72 -1.78 6.20
N GLU A 190 10.88 -3.08 5.91
CA GLU A 190 9.93 -4.11 6.30
C GLU A 190 9.81 -4.23 7.82
N ARG A 191 10.92 -4.19 8.56
CA ARG A 191 10.88 -4.23 10.03
C ARG A 191 10.16 -3.02 10.61
N SER A 192 10.41 -1.82 10.09
CA SER A 192 9.79 -0.58 10.58
C SER A 192 8.29 -0.54 10.27
N ALA A 193 7.91 -0.87 9.03
CA ALA A 193 6.52 -0.99 8.63
C ALA A 193 5.79 -2.06 9.46
N GLY A 194 6.44 -3.21 9.68
CA GLY A 194 5.86 -4.30 10.46
C GLY A 194 5.60 -3.94 11.92
N LEU A 195 6.53 -3.23 12.56
CA LEU A 195 6.35 -2.72 13.92
C LEU A 195 5.21 -1.71 14.02
N LEU A 196 5.12 -0.78 13.08
CA LEU A 196 4.04 0.22 13.08
C LEU A 196 2.67 -0.41 12.84
N LEU A 197 2.57 -1.39 11.95
CA LEU A 197 1.32 -2.13 11.73
C LEU A 197 0.89 -2.90 12.98
N LEU A 198 1.84 -3.49 13.72
CA LEU A 198 1.55 -4.13 15.00
C LEU A 198 1.09 -3.11 16.06
N VAL A 199 1.74 -1.95 16.15
CA VAL A 199 1.32 -0.88 17.05
C VAL A 199 -0.09 -0.39 16.70
N ALA A 200 -0.38 -0.18 15.42
CA ALA A 200 -1.71 0.21 14.94
C ALA A 200 -2.77 -0.86 15.25
N ALA A 201 -2.44 -2.14 15.09
CA ALA A 201 -3.33 -3.24 15.45
C ALA A 201 -3.64 -3.27 16.96
N VAL A 202 -2.61 -3.17 17.81
CA VAL A 202 -2.78 -3.13 19.27
C VAL A 202 -3.57 -1.89 19.69
N ALA A 203 -3.29 -0.73 19.10
CA ALA A 203 -4.03 0.50 19.37
C ALA A 203 -5.52 0.36 19.01
N LEU A 204 -5.83 -0.27 17.87
CA LEU A 204 -7.21 -0.54 17.46
C LEU A 204 -7.94 -1.47 18.41
N ALA A 205 -7.28 -2.56 18.82
CA ALA A 205 -7.85 -3.53 19.76
C ALA A 205 -8.04 -2.91 21.16
N ALA A 206 -7.07 -2.13 21.64
CA ALA A 206 -7.12 -1.49 22.96
C ALA A 206 -8.13 -0.33 23.02
N GLY A 207 -8.30 0.43 21.93
CA GLY A 207 -9.31 1.48 21.82
C GLY A 207 -10.75 0.97 21.92
N ARG A 208 -10.95 -0.35 21.81
CA ARG A 208 -12.25 -1.03 21.96
C ARG A 208 -12.52 -1.56 23.36
N LEU A 209 -11.50 -1.69 24.19
CA LEU A 209 -11.63 -2.10 25.59
C LEU A 209 -11.96 -0.92 26.52
N ARG A 210 -12.11 0.28 25.96
CA ARG A 210 -12.50 1.53 26.64
C ARG A 210 -13.89 1.93 26.19
#